data_AF-Q2J444-F1
#
_entry.id   AF-Q2J444-F1
#
_cell.length_a   1.000
_cell.length_b   1.000
_cell.length_c   1.000
_cell.angle_alpha   90.00
_cell.angle_beta   90.00
_cell.angle_gamma   90.00
#
_symmetry.space_group_name_H-M   'P 1'
#
loop_
_entity.id
_entity.type
_entity.pdbx_description
1 polymer ?
#
loop_
_entity_poly.entity_id
_entity_poly.type
_entity_poly.pdbx_seq_one_letter_code
_entity_poly.pdbx_strand_id
1 'polypeptide(L)'
;MMIETPSTTKAMLMSLGLATLAATPASAAPPLQCQDFVNYAMKAQAQYYARGCPRIPSMHANREGHFQWCLKRNEGQVAAEQRAKAATLNSCLAGAASPPRPQSAQMQSTATREPVCSSYGQAGEKWRNRATAQGCNVAAIPVPRGWASYAWGANQLFSYCMGTSDAGFRGRSAQALGHKVQLEKACSQQLRRPVRL
;
A
#
# COMPACT_ATOMS: atom_id res chain seq x y z
N MET A 1 15.67 -24.83 -64.76
CA MET A 1 16.92 -24.36 -64.14
C MET A 1 16.90 -24.77 -62.69
N MET A 2 17.66 -25.82 -62.35
CA MET A 2 17.88 -26.30 -60.99
C MET A 2 19.20 -25.71 -60.49
N ILE A 3 19.21 -25.17 -59.27
CA ILE A 3 20.46 -24.81 -58.58
C ILE A 3 20.36 -25.41 -57.18
N GLU A 4 21.06 -26.53 -56.99
CA GLU A 4 21.37 -27.15 -55.71
C GLU A 4 22.55 -26.43 -55.06
N THR A 5 22.52 -26.25 -53.75
CA THR A 5 23.68 -25.85 -52.94
C THR A 5 23.95 -26.91 -51.86
N PRO A 6 25.21 -27.38 -51.69
CA PRO A 6 25.56 -28.35 -50.66
C PRO A 6 26.28 -27.73 -49.46
N SER A 7 26.31 -28.50 -48.37
CA SER A 7 27.37 -28.54 -47.34
C SER A 7 27.43 -27.35 -46.37
N THR A 8 27.59 -27.47 -45.06
CA THR A 8 28.44 -28.42 -44.32
C THR A 8 28.01 -28.36 -42.84
N THR A 9 27.51 -29.45 -42.28
CA THR A 9 27.12 -29.52 -40.86
C THR A 9 28.34 -29.93 -40.04
N LYS A 10 29.05 -28.98 -39.43
CA LYS A 10 30.08 -29.26 -38.41
C LYS A 10 29.39 -29.57 -37.09
N ALA A 11 29.37 -30.85 -36.74
CA ALA A 11 29.01 -31.32 -35.41
C ALA A 11 30.10 -30.93 -34.40
N MET A 12 29.90 -29.83 -33.67
CA MET A 12 30.66 -29.55 -32.46
C MET A 12 30.01 -30.28 -31.28
N LEU A 13 30.64 -31.39 -30.86
CA LEU A 13 30.42 -31.97 -29.54
C LEU A 13 30.88 -30.95 -28.48
N MET A 14 29.95 -30.17 -27.95
CA MET A 14 30.15 -29.41 -26.72
C MET A 14 29.90 -30.35 -25.54
N SER A 15 30.98 -30.70 -24.84
CA SER A 15 30.96 -31.42 -23.57
C SER A 15 30.11 -30.67 -22.54
N LEU A 16 28.91 -31.18 -22.24
CA LEU A 16 28.09 -30.74 -21.13
C LEU A 16 28.76 -31.17 -19.80
N GLY A 17 29.58 -30.29 -19.24
CA GLY A 17 29.94 -30.37 -17.82
C GLY A 17 28.72 -30.00 -16.98
N LEU A 18 28.04 -30.99 -16.40
CA LEU A 18 26.98 -30.78 -15.41
C LEU A 18 27.60 -30.20 -14.12
N ALA A 19 27.63 -28.88 -14.02
CA ALA A 19 27.85 -28.21 -12.74
C ALA A 19 26.56 -28.35 -11.90
N THR A 20 26.59 -29.23 -10.91
CA THR A 20 25.54 -29.35 -9.88
C THR A 20 25.54 -28.10 -9.00
N LEU A 21 24.77 -27.08 -9.41
CA LEU A 21 24.45 -25.93 -8.58
C LEU A 21 23.60 -26.42 -7.41
N ALA A 22 24.18 -26.50 -6.21
CA ALA A 22 23.45 -26.74 -4.98
C ALA A 22 22.45 -25.59 -4.77
N ALA A 23 21.16 -25.86 -4.97
CA ALA A 23 20.10 -24.90 -4.70
C ALA A 23 20.03 -24.67 -3.19
N THR A 24 20.44 -23.49 -2.74
CA THR A 24 20.22 -23.09 -1.34
C THR A 24 18.71 -23.01 -1.07
N PRO A 25 18.23 -23.52 0.08
CA PRO A 25 16.83 -23.39 0.44
C PRO A 25 16.50 -21.91 0.54
N ALA A 26 15.48 -21.48 -0.20
CA ALA A 26 15.10 -20.10 -0.26
C ALA A 26 14.47 -19.68 1.09
N SER A 27 15.22 -18.92 1.88
CA SER A 27 14.73 -18.33 3.13
C SER A 27 13.53 -17.41 2.89
N ALA A 28 12.61 -17.37 3.85
CA ALA A 28 11.52 -16.41 3.84
C ALA A 28 12.05 -14.97 3.77
N ALA A 29 11.32 -14.09 3.09
CA ALA A 29 11.69 -12.69 2.94
C ALA A 29 11.80 -12.00 4.32
N PRO A 30 12.85 -11.17 4.54
CA PRO A 30 13.02 -10.48 5.80
C PRO A 30 11.86 -9.51 6.07
N PRO A 31 11.43 -9.31 7.33
CA PRO A 31 10.28 -8.47 7.66
C PRO A 31 10.33 -7.04 7.11
N LEU A 32 11.54 -6.46 7.01
CA LEU A 32 11.74 -5.12 6.44
C LEU A 32 11.40 -5.10 4.94
N GLN A 33 11.86 -6.09 4.18
CA GLN A 33 11.51 -6.22 2.76
C GLN A 33 10.00 -6.41 2.58
N CYS A 34 9.34 -7.13 3.49
CA CYS A 34 7.88 -7.25 3.46
C CYS A 34 7.16 -5.93 3.73
N GLN A 35 7.69 -5.05 4.59
CA GLN A 35 7.11 -3.71 4.75
C GLN A 35 7.23 -2.89 3.46
N ASP A 36 8.38 -2.96 2.78
CA ASP A 36 8.60 -2.26 1.51
C ASP A 36 7.66 -2.78 0.42
N PHE A 37 7.53 -4.11 0.30
CA PHE A 37 6.58 -4.74 -0.62
C PHE A 37 5.14 -4.28 -0.37
N VAL A 38 4.71 -4.26 0.89
CA VAL A 38 3.37 -3.79 1.26
C VAL A 38 3.17 -2.32 0.89
N ASN A 39 4.14 -1.46 1.17
CA ASN A 39 4.06 -0.04 0.83
C ASN A 39 3.94 0.16 -0.68
N TYR A 40 4.71 -0.61 -1.45
CA TYR A 40 4.62 -0.65 -2.89
C TYR A 40 3.24 -1.14 -3.35
N ALA A 41 2.77 -2.29 -2.86
CA ALA A 41 1.52 -2.91 -3.29
C ALA A 41 0.31 -2.01 -3.02
N MET A 42 0.26 -1.36 -1.86
CA MET A 42 -0.80 -0.41 -1.52
C MET A 42 -0.81 0.81 -2.46
N LYS A 43 0.36 1.36 -2.79
CA LYS A 43 0.46 2.47 -3.76
C LYS A 43 0.02 2.03 -5.16
N ALA A 44 0.48 0.88 -5.62
CA ALA A 44 0.10 0.33 -6.92
C ALA A 44 -1.42 0.07 -7.00
N GLN A 45 -2.03 -0.45 -5.92
CA GLN A 45 -3.47 -0.66 -5.82
C GLN A 45 -4.26 0.62 -5.97
N ALA A 46 -3.82 1.68 -5.30
CA ALA A 46 -4.52 2.95 -5.34
C ALA A 46 -4.42 3.61 -6.72
N GLN A 47 -3.25 3.54 -7.36
CA GLN A 47 -3.06 3.96 -8.76
C GLN A 47 -3.95 3.17 -9.73
N TYR A 48 -4.12 1.87 -9.51
CA TYR A 48 -5.02 1.01 -10.28
C TYR A 48 -6.45 1.52 -10.26
N TYR A 49 -6.99 1.77 -9.07
CA TYR A 49 -8.37 2.25 -8.92
C TYR A 49 -8.56 3.67 -9.46
N ALA A 50 -7.59 4.56 -9.22
CA ALA A 50 -7.65 5.94 -9.72
C ALA A 50 -7.70 6.02 -11.26
N ARG A 51 -7.18 5.01 -11.95
CA ARG A 51 -7.13 4.94 -13.41
C ARG A 51 -8.25 4.11 -14.02
N GLY A 52 -9.18 3.59 -13.20
CA GLY A 52 -10.26 2.73 -13.67
C GLY A 52 -9.75 1.42 -14.26
N CYS A 53 -8.55 0.98 -13.87
CA CYS A 53 -7.96 -0.26 -14.34
C CYS A 53 -8.79 -1.45 -13.83
N PRO A 54 -8.95 -2.52 -14.63
CA PRO A 54 -9.53 -3.77 -14.15
C PRO A 54 -8.71 -4.33 -12.97
N ARG A 55 -9.35 -5.03 -12.04
CA ARG A 55 -8.71 -5.52 -10.80
C ARG A 55 -7.45 -6.36 -11.11
N ILE A 56 -6.31 -6.04 -10.49
CA ILE A 56 -5.12 -6.90 -10.53
C ILE A 56 -5.44 -8.25 -9.87
N PRO A 57 -5.18 -9.39 -10.53
CA PRO A 57 -5.26 -10.70 -9.91
C PRO A 57 -4.42 -10.73 -8.62
N SER A 58 -4.90 -11.45 -7.61
CA SER A 58 -4.14 -11.69 -6.37
C SER A 58 -3.75 -10.43 -5.58
N MET A 59 -4.48 -9.31 -5.77
CA MET A 59 -4.39 -8.16 -4.88
C MET A 59 -5.15 -8.47 -3.59
N HIS A 60 -4.46 -8.42 -2.45
CA HIS A 60 -5.11 -8.47 -1.15
C HIS A 60 -5.85 -7.15 -0.90
N ALA A 61 -6.98 -7.21 -0.19
CA ALA A 61 -7.81 -6.01 0.02
C ALA A 61 -7.17 -4.98 0.96
N ASN A 62 -6.17 -5.38 1.75
CA ASN A 62 -5.57 -4.56 2.79
C ASN A 62 -4.08 -4.89 2.97
N ARG A 63 -3.37 -3.98 3.64
CA ARG A 63 -1.94 -4.09 3.94
C ARG A 63 -1.59 -5.35 4.73
N GLU A 64 -2.44 -5.78 5.67
CA GLU A 64 -2.21 -7.01 6.45
C GLU A 64 -2.16 -8.24 5.54
N GLY A 65 -3.09 -8.36 4.59
CA GLY A 65 -3.09 -9.45 3.61
C GLY A 65 -1.83 -9.46 2.75
N HIS A 66 -1.32 -8.29 2.33
CA HIS A 66 -0.06 -8.21 1.61
C HIS A 66 1.14 -8.61 2.48
N PHE A 67 1.15 -8.23 3.76
CA PHE A 67 2.23 -8.55 4.68
C PHE A 67 2.26 -10.07 4.98
N GLN A 68 1.11 -10.65 5.30
CA GLN A 68 0.96 -12.10 5.53
C GLN A 68 1.29 -12.93 4.29
N TRP A 69 0.98 -12.42 3.09
CA TRP A 69 1.42 -13.04 1.85
C TRP A 69 2.95 -13.02 1.74
N CYS A 70 3.58 -11.88 2.02
CA CYS A 70 5.04 -11.73 1.89
C CYS A 70 5.81 -12.62 2.86
N LEU A 71 5.36 -12.72 4.13
CA LEU A 71 6.02 -13.56 5.14
C LEU A 71 6.08 -15.05 4.77
N LYS A 72 5.22 -15.50 3.85
CA LYS A 72 5.15 -16.89 3.37
C LYS A 72 5.94 -17.12 2.08
N ARG A 73 6.67 -16.11 1.60
CA ARG A 73 7.40 -16.12 0.33
C ARG A 73 8.87 -15.82 0.56
N ASN A 74 9.71 -16.38 -0.30
CA ASN A 74 11.12 -15.98 -0.34
C ASN A 74 11.31 -14.68 -1.12
N GLU A 75 12.48 -14.06 -0.99
CA GLU A 75 12.78 -12.77 -1.61
C GLU A 75 12.57 -12.77 -3.14
N GLY A 76 12.96 -13.86 -3.81
CA GLY A 76 12.78 -14.02 -5.25
C GLY A 76 11.31 -14.01 -5.68
N GLN A 77 10.44 -14.66 -4.90
CA GLN A 77 8.99 -14.65 -5.11
C GLN A 77 8.38 -13.28 -4.87
N VAL A 78 8.82 -12.56 -3.83
CA VAL A 78 8.37 -11.19 -3.55
C VAL A 78 8.77 -10.24 -4.68
N ALA A 79 10.02 -10.32 -5.15
CA ALA A 79 10.51 -9.52 -6.26
C ALA A 79 9.81 -9.85 -7.60
N ALA A 80 9.46 -11.12 -7.82
CA ALA A 80 8.68 -11.54 -8.99
C ALA A 80 7.26 -10.96 -8.97
N GLU A 81 6.56 -11.04 -7.83
CA GLU A 81 5.23 -10.47 -7.65
C GLU A 81 5.26 -8.94 -7.82
N GLN A 82 6.25 -8.27 -7.23
CA GLN A 82 6.42 -6.82 -7.36
C GLN A 82 6.59 -6.42 -8.84
N ARG A 83 7.42 -7.14 -9.60
CA ARG A 83 7.59 -6.92 -11.05
C ARG A 83 6.30 -7.21 -11.83
N ALA A 84 5.58 -8.27 -11.50
CA ALA A 84 4.31 -8.61 -12.15
C ALA A 84 3.27 -7.51 -11.93
N LYS A 85 3.12 -7.02 -10.69
CA LYS A 85 2.22 -5.89 -10.37
C LYS A 85 2.65 -4.61 -11.09
N ALA A 86 3.95 -4.32 -11.16
CA ALA A 86 4.48 -3.16 -11.89
C ALA A 86 4.17 -3.24 -13.39
N ALA A 87 4.42 -4.40 -14.00
CA ALA A 87 4.12 -4.64 -15.41
C ALA A 87 2.63 -4.46 -15.69
N THR A 88 1.77 -5.07 -14.87
CA THR A 88 0.31 -4.95 -15.03
C THR A 88 -0.12 -3.49 -14.89
N LEU A 89 0.42 -2.73 -13.92
CA LEU A 89 0.14 -1.29 -13.77
C LEU A 89 0.57 -0.51 -15.00
N ASN A 90 1.80 -0.72 -15.48
CA ASN A 90 2.30 -0.05 -16.66
C ASN A 90 1.47 -0.38 -17.91
N SER A 91 1.05 -1.62 -18.08
CA SER A 91 0.14 -2.03 -19.16
C SER A 91 -1.21 -1.30 -19.07
N CYS A 92 -1.78 -1.16 -17.87
CA CYS A 92 -3.01 -0.38 -17.72
C CYS A 92 -2.78 1.10 -18.06
N LEU A 93 -1.70 1.70 -17.55
CA LEU A 93 -1.38 3.11 -17.81
C LEU A 93 -1.13 3.39 -19.30
N ALA A 94 -0.49 2.45 -20.02
CA ALA A 94 -0.28 2.54 -21.45
C ALA A 94 -1.59 2.33 -22.26
N GLY A 95 -2.45 1.42 -21.81
CA GLY A 95 -3.75 1.15 -22.44
C GLY A 95 -4.81 2.23 -22.17
N ALA A 96 -4.63 3.06 -21.14
CA ALA A 96 -5.50 4.18 -20.80
C ALA A 96 -5.39 5.38 -21.78
N ALA A 97 -4.81 5.19 -22.97
CA ALA A 97 -4.77 6.18 -24.05
C ALA A 97 -6.16 6.49 -24.67
N SER A 98 -7.22 5.80 -24.27
CA SER A 98 -8.59 6.24 -24.56
C SER A 98 -8.99 7.36 -23.59
N PRO A 99 -9.55 8.49 -24.06
CA PRO A 99 -10.02 9.54 -23.17
C PRO A 99 -10.96 8.91 -22.14
N PRO A 100 -10.87 9.32 -20.87
CA PRO A 100 -11.69 8.74 -19.82
C PRO A 100 -13.14 8.81 -20.27
N ARG A 101 -13.78 7.65 -20.46
CA ARG A 101 -15.24 7.60 -20.50
C ARG A 101 -15.71 8.39 -19.28
N PRO A 102 -16.64 9.35 -19.42
CA PRO A 102 -17.15 10.11 -18.29
C PRO A 102 -17.83 9.12 -17.34
N GLN A 103 -17.04 8.57 -16.44
CA GLN A 103 -17.52 7.85 -15.28
C GLN A 103 -18.22 8.91 -14.45
N SER A 104 -19.53 8.77 -14.38
CA SER A 104 -20.44 9.46 -13.48
C SER A 104 -19.73 10.01 -12.24
N ALA A 105 -19.96 11.30 -11.97
CA ALA A 105 -19.32 12.18 -10.97
C ALA A 105 -19.11 11.64 -9.54
N GLN A 106 -19.55 10.42 -9.23
CA GLN A 106 -19.29 9.72 -7.98
C GLN A 106 -17.91 9.03 -7.89
N MET A 107 -17.22 8.73 -9.00
CA MET A 107 -15.85 8.14 -8.95
C MET A 107 -14.72 9.18 -8.99
N GLN A 108 -14.96 10.42 -9.40
CA GLN A 108 -13.93 11.48 -9.38
C GLN A 108 -13.54 11.94 -7.96
N SER A 109 -14.30 11.56 -6.93
CA SER A 109 -13.99 11.89 -5.53
C SER A 109 -13.00 10.93 -4.87
N THR A 110 -12.76 9.74 -5.42
CA THR A 110 -11.89 8.74 -4.77
C THR A 110 -10.42 8.94 -5.13
N ALA A 111 -10.12 9.31 -6.38
CA ALA A 111 -8.74 9.56 -6.83
C ALA A 111 -8.13 10.84 -6.22
N THR A 112 -8.94 11.86 -5.92
CA THR A 112 -8.47 13.12 -5.32
C THR A 112 -8.24 13.03 -3.82
N ARG A 113 -8.85 12.04 -3.16
CA ARG A 113 -8.87 11.95 -1.70
C ARG A 113 -7.79 11.05 -1.11
N GLU A 114 -7.28 10.11 -1.89
CA GLU A 114 -6.19 9.23 -1.48
C GLU A 114 -4.98 9.98 -0.89
N PRO A 115 -4.40 11.03 -1.53
CA PRO A 115 -3.26 11.76 -0.94
C PRO A 115 -3.64 12.46 0.37
N VAL A 116 -4.87 12.98 0.48
CA VAL A 116 -5.37 13.62 1.71
C VAL A 116 -5.53 12.59 2.83
N CYS A 117 -6.13 11.44 2.54
CA CYS A 117 -6.33 10.36 3.51
C CYS A 117 -5.02 9.71 3.92
N SER A 118 -4.07 9.58 3.01
CA SER A 118 -2.72 9.06 3.29
C SER A 118 -1.96 10.01 4.22
N SER A 119 -1.96 11.31 3.89
CA SER A 119 -1.38 12.35 4.74
C SER A 119 -2.03 12.38 6.12
N TYR A 120 -3.36 12.28 6.19
CA TYR A 120 -4.12 12.21 7.44
C TYR A 120 -3.72 11.00 8.29
N GLY A 121 -3.64 9.81 7.69
CA GLY A 121 -3.26 8.60 8.41
C GLY A 121 -1.85 8.69 9.00
N GLN A 122 -0.89 9.18 8.22
CA GLN A 122 0.48 9.38 8.69
C GLN A 122 0.58 10.44 9.79
N ALA A 123 -0.15 11.55 9.66
CA ALA A 123 -0.16 12.61 10.67
C ALA A 123 -0.78 12.12 11.98
N GLY A 124 -1.92 11.42 11.92
CA GLY A 124 -2.57 10.87 13.12
C GLY A 124 -1.70 9.86 13.85
N GLU A 125 -1.00 8.98 13.13
CA GLU A 125 -0.02 8.07 13.74
C GLU A 125 1.13 8.82 14.42
N LYS A 126 1.66 9.88 13.79
CA LYS A 126 2.70 10.71 14.42
C LYS A 126 2.21 11.35 15.72
N TRP A 127 0.98 11.87 15.77
CA TRP A 127 0.42 12.47 16.99
C TRP A 127 0.17 11.43 18.07
N ARG A 128 -0.37 10.27 17.71
CA ARG A 128 -0.54 9.14 18.63
C ARG A 128 0.79 8.76 19.27
N ASN A 129 1.83 8.56 18.45
CA ASN A 129 3.15 8.19 18.95
C ASN A 129 3.74 9.26 19.88
N ARG A 130 3.57 10.56 19.55
CA ARG A 130 3.98 11.67 20.42
C ARG A 130 3.19 11.72 21.73
N ALA A 131 1.89 11.46 21.69
CA ALA A 131 1.03 11.42 22.87
C ALA A 131 1.44 10.29 23.81
N THR A 132 1.63 9.08 23.27
CA THR A 132 2.11 7.92 24.03
C THR A 132 3.49 8.16 24.62
N ALA A 133 4.41 8.79 23.87
CA ALA A 133 5.73 9.16 24.37
C ALA A 133 5.68 10.16 25.55
N GLN A 134 4.62 10.98 25.64
CA GLN A 134 4.39 11.90 26.75
C GLN A 134 3.68 11.24 27.96
N GLY A 135 3.38 9.93 27.89
CA GLY A 135 2.71 9.15 28.93
C GLY A 135 1.19 9.06 28.78
N CYS A 136 0.61 9.57 27.69
CA CYS A 136 -0.83 9.52 27.46
C CYS A 136 -1.29 8.11 27.08
N ASN A 137 -2.35 7.60 27.73
CA ASN A 137 -2.97 6.32 27.38
C ASN A 137 -4.05 6.55 26.31
N VAL A 138 -3.61 6.67 25.06
CA VAL A 138 -4.49 6.94 23.91
C VAL A 138 -5.59 5.90 23.69
N ALA A 139 -5.42 4.68 24.19
CA ALA A 139 -6.42 3.61 24.09
C ALA A 139 -7.57 3.76 25.10
N ALA A 140 -7.35 4.48 26.20
CA ALA A 140 -8.36 4.72 27.23
C ALA A 140 -9.21 5.96 26.95
N ILE A 141 -8.89 6.76 25.93
CA ILE A 141 -9.63 7.98 25.61
C ILE A 141 -10.92 7.61 24.87
N PRO A 142 -12.10 7.93 25.43
CA PRO A 142 -13.36 7.68 24.75
C PRO A 142 -13.49 8.58 23.52
N VAL A 143 -13.96 8.01 22.41
CA VAL A 143 -14.31 8.75 21.18
C VAL A 143 -15.82 8.69 20.95
N PRO A 144 -16.45 9.77 20.46
CA PRO A 144 -17.85 9.73 20.08
C PRO A 144 -18.13 8.65 19.04
N ARG A 145 -19.34 8.10 19.03
CA ARG A 145 -19.73 7.08 18.06
C ARG A 145 -19.54 7.58 16.64
N GLY A 146 -18.84 6.78 15.82
CA GLY A 146 -18.56 7.10 14.42
C GLY A 146 -17.34 8.00 14.19
N TRP A 147 -16.57 8.31 15.24
CA TRP A 147 -15.27 8.98 15.10
C TRP A 147 -14.13 7.97 15.02
N ALA A 148 -13.02 8.40 14.42
CA ALA A 148 -11.80 7.62 14.44
C ALA A 148 -11.22 7.53 15.86
N SER A 149 -10.84 6.33 16.28
CA SER A 149 -10.16 6.13 17.57
C SER A 149 -8.76 6.75 17.55
N TYR A 150 -8.34 7.31 18.68
CA TYR A 150 -6.97 7.81 18.87
C TYR A 150 -5.92 6.69 18.94
N ALA A 151 -6.34 5.46 19.20
CA ALA A 151 -5.46 4.29 19.19
C ALA A 151 -5.15 3.80 17.76
N TRP A 152 -5.92 4.23 16.76
CA TRP A 152 -5.78 3.76 15.40
C TRP A 152 -4.43 4.15 14.78
N GLY A 153 -3.83 3.20 14.06
CA GLY A 153 -2.63 3.43 13.25
C GLY A 153 -2.96 4.06 11.89
N ALA A 154 -1.92 4.40 11.14
CA ALA A 154 -2.06 5.13 9.89
C ALA A 154 -3.03 4.45 8.90
N ASN A 155 -3.01 3.12 8.81
CA ASN A 155 -3.88 2.39 7.88
C ASN A 155 -5.36 2.43 8.28
N GLN A 156 -5.66 2.39 9.58
CA GLN A 156 -7.03 2.44 10.08
C GLN A 156 -7.60 3.85 9.88
N LEU A 157 -6.79 4.88 10.14
CA LEU A 157 -7.14 6.28 9.87
C LEU A 157 -7.32 6.55 8.37
N PHE A 158 -6.45 5.97 7.53
CA PHE A 158 -6.59 6.02 6.07
C PHE A 158 -7.92 5.38 5.63
N SER A 159 -8.20 4.15 6.06
CA SER A 159 -9.44 3.43 5.72
C SER A 159 -10.69 4.18 6.19
N TYR A 160 -10.65 4.77 7.39
CA TYR A 160 -11.73 5.63 7.89
C TYR A 160 -11.94 6.87 7.01
N CYS A 161 -10.85 7.54 6.64
CA CYS A 161 -10.91 8.69 5.75
C CYS A 161 -11.48 8.32 4.37
N MET A 162 -11.08 7.17 3.80
CA MET A 162 -11.60 6.69 2.52
C MET A 162 -13.06 6.23 2.61
N GLY A 163 -13.49 5.69 3.76
CA GLY A 163 -14.84 5.17 3.98
C GLY A 163 -15.89 6.22 4.38
N THR A 164 -15.51 7.49 4.51
CA THR A 164 -16.44 8.58 4.87
C THR A 164 -16.71 9.46 3.66
N SER A 165 -17.89 10.09 3.55
CA SER A 165 -18.12 11.13 2.52
C SER A 165 -17.27 12.38 2.79
N ASP A 166 -17.05 13.27 1.82
CA ASP A 166 -16.26 14.49 2.04
C ASP A 166 -16.90 15.36 3.13
N ALA A 167 -18.22 15.49 3.11
CA ALA A 167 -18.99 16.16 4.16
C ALA A 167 -18.87 15.41 5.50
N GLY A 168 -18.90 14.08 5.48
CA GLY A 168 -18.73 13.25 6.68
C GLY A 168 -17.33 13.34 7.27
N PHE A 169 -16.31 13.46 6.43
CA PHE A 169 -14.94 13.70 6.84
C PHE A 169 -14.78 15.13 7.32
N ARG A 170 -15.15 16.17 6.58
CA ARG A 170 -15.11 17.54 7.09
C ARG A 170 -15.91 17.74 8.40
N GLY A 171 -17.05 17.07 8.56
CA GLY A 171 -17.85 17.12 9.79
C GLY A 171 -17.31 16.28 10.95
N ARG A 172 -16.67 15.14 10.68
CA ARG A 172 -16.17 14.19 11.71
C ARG A 172 -14.63 14.10 11.79
N SER A 173 -13.94 14.88 10.98
CA SER A 173 -12.49 14.95 10.81
C SER A 173 -11.99 16.40 10.73
N ALA A 174 -12.84 17.36 10.35
CA ALA A 174 -12.63 18.81 10.32
C ALA A 174 -11.23 19.32 9.94
N GLN A 175 -10.53 18.61 9.04
CA GLN A 175 -9.10 18.72 8.78
C GLN A 175 -8.29 18.15 9.94
N ALA A 176 -7.22 17.42 9.64
CA ALA A 176 -6.36 16.71 10.59
C ALA A 176 -6.05 17.47 11.91
N LEU A 177 -6.11 18.81 11.93
CA LEU A 177 -6.15 19.68 13.11
C LEU A 177 -7.19 19.30 14.19
N GLY A 178 -8.43 18.92 13.84
CA GLY A 178 -9.46 18.60 14.83
C GLY A 178 -9.11 17.34 15.63
N HIS A 179 -8.63 16.30 14.96
CA HIS A 179 -8.18 15.06 15.60
C HIS A 179 -6.97 15.34 16.52
N LYS A 180 -6.01 16.15 16.05
CA LYS A 180 -4.87 16.57 16.86
C LYS A 180 -5.31 17.34 18.11
N VAL A 181 -6.11 18.39 17.96
CA VAL A 181 -6.53 19.26 19.08
C VAL A 181 -7.34 18.49 20.11
N GLN A 182 -8.23 17.58 19.68
CA GLN A 182 -8.99 16.75 20.61
C GLN A 182 -8.09 15.74 21.34
N LEU A 183 -7.09 15.17 20.66
CA LEU A 183 -6.09 14.32 21.28
C LEU A 183 -5.23 15.10 22.30
N GLU A 184 -4.76 16.30 21.95
CA GLU A 184 -4.04 17.21 22.86
C GLU A 184 -4.90 17.52 24.10
N LYS A 185 -6.18 17.85 23.90
CA LYS A 185 -7.13 18.14 24.99
C LYS A 185 -7.32 16.93 25.90
N ALA A 186 -7.60 15.76 25.33
CA ALA A 186 -7.83 14.54 26.09
C ALA A 186 -6.57 14.10 26.86
N CYS A 187 -5.40 14.15 26.22
CA CYS A 187 -4.13 13.87 26.88
C CYS A 187 -3.80 14.91 27.96
N SER A 188 -4.12 16.19 27.74
CA SER A 188 -3.92 17.23 28.75
C SER A 188 -4.77 16.99 30.00
N GLN A 189 -6.02 16.55 29.80
CA GLN A 189 -6.92 16.16 30.90
C GLN A 189 -6.37 14.94 31.65
N GLN A 190 -5.91 13.91 30.93
CA GLN A 190 -5.37 12.70 31.54
C GLN A 190 -4.09 12.98 32.35
N LEU A 191 -3.17 13.76 31.80
CA LEU A 191 -1.86 14.03 32.40
C LEU A 191 -1.86 15.22 33.36
N ARG A 192 -2.98 15.93 33.50
CA ARG A 192 -3.13 17.16 34.30
C ARG A 192 -2.08 18.24 33.98
N ARG A 193 -1.65 18.32 32.71
CA ARG A 193 -0.72 19.32 32.20
C ARG A 193 -0.99 19.61 30.73
N PRO A 194 -0.61 20.78 30.20
CA PRO A 194 -0.75 21.05 28.76
C PRO A 194 0.08 20.08 27.92
N VAL A 195 -0.53 19.50 26.87
CA VAL A 195 0.11 18.61 25.89
C VAL A 195 0.09 19.28 24.51
N ARG A 196 1.21 19.22 23.80
CA ARG A 196 1.35 19.67 22.40
C ARG A 196 1.89 18.53 21.54
N LEU A 197 1.25 18.25 20.40
CA LEU A 197 1.53 17.11 19.51
C LEU A 197 2.02 17.51 18.13
#